data_AF-A0A416UPP6-F1
#
_entry.id   AF-A0A416UPP6-F1
#
_cell.length_a   1.000
_cell.length_b   1.000
_cell.length_c   1.000
_cell.angle_alpha   90.00
_cell.angle_beta   90.00
_cell.angle_gamma   90.00
#
_symmetry.space_group_name_H-M   'P 1'
#
loop_
_entity.id
_entity.type
_entity.pdbx_description
1 polymer ?
#
loop_
_entity_poly.entity_id
_entity_poly.type
_entity_poly.pdbx_seq_one_letter_code
_entity_poly.pdbx_strand_id
1 'polypeptide(L)'
;MEELQNPIVKWPFGAATILLMTAVGAQVFDIVNNLTIVDGSSVVATDNRTLDLTADPDLAPGARVIVKTTSTATEKLNPGTGVKGESITGVAGKTFVTEYVYDGSGFVQTGKSIQID
;
A
#
# COMPACT_ATOMS: atom_id res chain seq x y z
N MET A 1 -22.28 -20.63 6.14
CA MET A 1 -21.54 -21.39 5.12
C MET A 1 -20.38 -20.49 4.76
N GLU A 2 -19.23 -20.73 5.37
CA GLU A 2 -18.02 -19.98 5.08
C GLU A 2 -17.62 -20.35 3.64
N GLU A 3 -17.61 -19.37 2.76
CA GLU A 3 -17.14 -19.56 1.40
C GLU A 3 -15.66 -19.92 1.50
N LEU A 4 -15.30 -21.15 1.12
CA LEU A 4 -13.90 -21.55 1.03
C LEU A 4 -13.25 -20.65 -0.03
N GLN A 5 -12.59 -19.58 0.41
CA GLN A 5 -11.77 -18.78 -0.47
C GLN A 5 -10.77 -19.71 -1.13
N ASN A 6 -10.83 -19.76 -2.45
CA ASN A 6 -9.90 -20.59 -3.21
C ASN A 6 -8.48 -20.11 -2.87
N PRO A 7 -7.57 -20.99 -2.42
CA PRO A 7 -6.28 -20.57 -1.92
C PRO A 7 -5.53 -19.80 -3.03
N ILE A 8 -5.12 -18.58 -2.71
CA ILE A 8 -4.37 -17.75 -3.66
C ILE A 8 -2.99 -18.38 -3.84
N VAL A 9 -2.53 -18.51 -5.08
CA VAL A 9 -1.12 -18.80 -5.34
C VAL A 9 -0.34 -17.50 -5.11
N LYS A 10 0.39 -17.40 -3.99
CA LYS A 10 1.15 -16.20 -3.63
C LYS A 10 2.33 -15.99 -4.61
N TRP A 11 2.74 -14.75 -4.83
CA TRP A 11 4.01 -14.42 -5.52
C TRP A 11 5.18 -15.09 -4.76
N PRO A 12 6.20 -15.69 -5.43
CA PRO A 12 6.58 -15.53 -6.83
C PRO A 12 5.90 -16.46 -7.85
N PHE A 13 5.02 -17.36 -7.42
CA PHE A 13 4.48 -18.39 -8.32
C PHE A 13 3.11 -18.01 -8.90
N GLY A 14 2.35 -17.14 -8.22
CA GLY A 14 1.14 -16.52 -8.75
C GLY A 14 1.26 -15.00 -8.80
N ALA A 15 0.32 -14.32 -9.45
CA ALA A 15 0.42 -12.88 -9.70
C ALA A 15 0.46 -12.04 -8.40
N ALA A 16 1.08 -10.86 -8.47
CA ALA A 16 0.95 -9.86 -7.43
C ALA A 16 -0.50 -9.36 -7.33
N THR A 17 -0.93 -9.01 -6.13
CA THR A 17 -2.24 -8.40 -5.91
C THR A 17 -2.17 -6.91 -6.21
N ILE A 18 -3.19 -6.35 -6.87
CA ILE A 18 -3.32 -4.90 -7.10
C ILE A 18 -4.56 -4.42 -6.35
N LEU A 19 -4.40 -3.41 -5.50
CA LEU A 19 -5.46 -2.79 -4.72
C LEU A 19 -5.56 -1.30 -5.09
N LEU A 20 -6.76 -0.77 -5.23
CA LEU A 20 -6.98 0.61 -5.65
C LEU A 20 -7.31 1.50 -4.44
N MET A 21 -6.68 2.66 -4.38
CA MET A 21 -7.04 3.70 -3.40
C MET A 21 -8.29 4.47 -3.83
N THR A 22 -8.96 5.09 -2.86
CA THR A 22 -9.97 6.12 -3.05
C THR A 22 -9.34 7.52 -3.01
N ALA A 23 -10.05 8.57 -3.45
CA ALA A 23 -9.48 9.92 -3.55
C ALA A 23 -9.06 10.54 -2.18
N VAL A 24 -9.68 10.12 -1.08
CA VAL A 24 -9.55 10.75 0.24
C VAL A 24 -9.71 9.75 1.38
N GLY A 25 -9.26 10.11 2.58
CA GLY A 25 -9.57 9.36 3.81
C GLY A 25 -8.77 8.07 4.00
N ALA A 26 -9.30 7.17 4.83
CA ALA A 26 -8.63 5.92 5.17
C ALA A 26 -8.59 4.96 3.97
N GLN A 27 -7.42 4.40 3.72
CA GLN A 27 -7.12 3.42 2.69
C GLN A 27 -6.79 2.11 3.41
N VAL A 28 -7.84 1.34 3.73
CA VAL A 28 -7.74 0.13 4.57
C VAL A 28 -7.62 -1.10 3.68
N PHE A 29 -6.53 -1.84 3.81
CA PHE A 29 -6.25 -3.01 2.98
C PHE A 29 -5.77 -4.22 3.79
N ASP A 30 -6.31 -5.38 3.45
CA ASP A 30 -5.83 -6.68 3.93
C ASP A 30 -4.79 -7.24 2.95
N ILE A 31 -3.61 -7.59 3.48
CA ILE A 31 -2.45 -8.04 2.70
C ILE A 31 -2.28 -9.54 2.89
N VAL A 32 -2.69 -10.30 1.87
CA VAL A 32 -2.62 -11.77 1.86
C VAL A 32 -1.42 -12.28 1.04
N ASN A 33 -0.97 -11.50 0.04
CA ASN A 33 0.03 -11.89 -0.94
C ASN A 33 1.43 -11.39 -0.58
N ASN A 34 2.47 -12.14 -0.94
CA ASN A 34 3.87 -11.78 -0.69
C ASN A 34 4.34 -10.57 -1.51
N LEU A 35 3.59 -10.19 -2.56
CA LEU A 35 3.73 -8.90 -3.23
C LEU A 35 2.35 -8.31 -3.51
N THR A 36 2.13 -7.10 -3.00
CA THR A 36 0.93 -6.31 -3.25
C THR A 36 1.32 -4.93 -3.77
N ILE A 37 0.58 -4.43 -4.76
CA ILE A 37 0.71 -3.08 -5.29
C ILE A 37 -0.54 -2.30 -4.87
N VAL A 38 -0.37 -1.28 -4.04
CA VAL A 38 -1.43 -0.34 -3.71
C VAL A 38 -1.32 0.85 -4.67
N ASP A 39 -2.31 1.00 -5.53
CA ASP A 39 -2.32 1.97 -6.61
C ASP A 39 -3.26 3.16 -6.31
N GLY A 40 -2.64 4.27 -5.95
CA GLY A 40 -3.26 5.59 -5.90
C GLY A 40 -2.78 6.52 -7.02
N SER A 41 -2.22 5.97 -8.11
CA SER A 41 -1.88 6.73 -9.32
C SER A 41 -3.03 6.76 -10.35
N SER A 42 -3.86 5.72 -10.38
CA SER A 42 -5.10 5.67 -11.18
C SER A 42 -6.24 6.48 -10.57
N VAL A 43 -6.15 6.82 -9.28
CA VAL A 43 -7.09 7.67 -8.55
C VAL A 43 -6.30 8.77 -7.84
N VAL A 44 -6.35 9.99 -8.37
CA VAL A 44 -5.59 11.13 -7.82
C VAL A 44 -6.17 11.55 -6.47
N ALA A 45 -5.30 11.80 -5.48
CA ALA A 45 -5.71 12.30 -4.17
C ALA A 45 -6.22 13.75 -4.28
N THR A 46 -7.40 14.01 -3.75
CA THR A 46 -7.99 15.36 -3.65
C THR A 46 -8.03 15.89 -2.21
N ASP A 47 -7.67 15.04 -1.25
CA ASP A 47 -7.44 15.36 0.17
C ASP A 47 -6.45 14.33 0.74
N ASN A 48 -6.04 14.51 1.98
CA ASN A 48 -5.16 13.59 2.69
C ASN A 48 -5.76 12.18 2.76
N ARG A 49 -4.85 11.21 2.67
CA ARG A 49 -5.11 9.78 2.86
C ARG A 49 -4.36 9.27 4.08
N THR A 50 -4.90 8.22 4.68
CA THR A 50 -4.22 7.44 5.71
C THR A 50 -4.13 6.00 5.23
N LEU A 51 -2.94 5.42 5.21
CA LEU A 51 -2.73 4.04 4.77
C LEU A 51 -2.78 3.09 5.96
N ASP A 52 -3.78 2.22 6.01
CA ASP A 52 -3.92 1.19 7.02
C ASP A 52 -3.71 -0.18 6.36
N LEU A 53 -2.72 -0.94 6.82
CA LEU A 53 -2.39 -2.26 6.28
C LEU A 53 -2.52 -3.34 7.36
N THR A 54 -3.36 -4.33 7.10
CA THR A 54 -3.52 -5.51 7.97
C THR A 54 -2.83 -6.68 7.31
N ALA A 55 -1.89 -7.33 8.00
CA ALA A 55 -1.28 -8.56 7.51
C ALA A 55 -2.24 -9.74 7.75
N ASP A 56 -2.43 -10.55 6.73
CA ASP A 56 -3.07 -11.87 6.88
C ASP A 56 -2.25 -12.75 7.83
N PRO A 57 -2.88 -13.60 8.67
CA PRO A 57 -2.16 -14.47 9.60
C PRO A 57 -1.11 -15.39 8.94
N ASP A 58 -1.33 -15.77 7.68
CA ASP A 58 -0.43 -16.63 6.92
C ASP A 58 0.54 -15.83 6.02
N LEU A 59 0.64 -14.50 6.21
CA LEU A 59 1.60 -13.67 5.51
C LEU A 59 3.00 -13.87 6.08
N ALA A 60 3.94 -14.27 5.22
CA ALA A 60 5.32 -14.47 5.63
C ALA A 60 6.05 -13.13 5.83
N PRO A 61 6.90 -13.01 6.87
CA PRO A 61 7.86 -11.91 6.96
C PRO A 61 8.69 -11.80 5.68
N GLY A 62 8.93 -10.56 5.23
CA GLY A 62 9.55 -10.26 3.93
C GLY A 62 8.55 -10.00 2.81
N ALA A 63 7.25 -10.18 3.03
CA ALA A 63 6.22 -9.74 2.08
C ALA A 63 6.34 -8.23 1.79
N ARG A 64 6.12 -7.84 0.54
CA ARG A 64 6.36 -6.48 0.03
C ARG A 64 5.05 -5.81 -0.38
N VAL A 65 4.92 -4.55 -0.01
CA VAL A 65 3.86 -3.66 -0.48
C VAL A 65 4.48 -2.49 -1.20
N ILE A 66 4.22 -2.37 -2.49
CA ILE A 66 4.63 -1.21 -3.29
C ILE A 66 3.45 -0.25 -3.32
N VAL A 67 3.67 0.97 -2.87
CA VAL A 67 2.63 2.01 -2.83
C VAL A 67 2.96 3.08 -3.84
N LYS A 68 1.99 3.40 -4.71
CA LYS A 68 2.04 4.53 -5.64
C LYS A 68 0.97 5.54 -5.23
N THR A 69 1.29 6.83 -5.19
CA THR A 69 0.30 7.87 -4.89
C THR A 69 0.53 9.11 -5.73
N THR A 70 -0.53 9.59 -6.38
CA THR A 70 -0.56 10.85 -7.14
C THR A 70 -1.52 11.81 -6.44
N SER A 71 -1.20 13.10 -6.40
CA SER A 71 -1.97 14.12 -5.68
C SER A 71 -2.30 15.35 -6.54
N THR A 72 -3.35 16.09 -6.19
CA THR A 72 -3.72 17.34 -6.89
C THR A 72 -2.84 18.54 -6.51
N ALA A 73 -2.31 18.54 -5.30
CA ALA A 73 -1.43 19.55 -4.72
C ALA A 73 -0.52 18.87 -3.67
N THR A 74 -0.61 19.32 -2.41
CA THR A 74 0.25 18.89 -1.29
C THR A 74 -0.42 17.89 -0.35
N GLU A 75 -1.44 17.19 -0.83
CA GLU A 75 -2.13 16.16 -0.06
C GLU A 75 -1.13 15.09 0.38
N LYS A 76 -1.34 14.56 1.58
CA LYS A 76 -0.43 13.60 2.19
C LYS A 76 -0.99 12.19 2.14
N LEU A 77 -0.09 11.23 1.96
CA LEU A 77 -0.33 9.85 2.37
C LEU A 77 0.35 9.63 3.72
N ASN A 78 -0.44 9.54 4.77
CA ASN A 78 0.06 9.34 6.13
C ASN A 78 0.08 7.84 6.48
N PRO A 79 1.13 7.33 7.15
CA PRO A 79 1.09 6.01 7.76
C PRO A 79 -0.02 5.93 8.81
N GLY A 80 -0.84 4.88 8.73
CA GLY A 80 -1.85 4.55 9.71
C GLY A 80 -1.53 3.27 10.47
N THR A 81 -2.55 2.49 10.79
CA THR A 81 -2.49 1.21 11.50
C THR A 81 -1.68 0.19 10.69
N GLY A 82 -0.79 -0.51 11.38
CA GLY A 82 0.04 -1.55 10.77
C GLY A 82 1.17 -1.02 9.87
N VAL A 83 1.31 0.30 9.71
CA VAL A 83 2.33 0.93 8.86
C VAL A 83 3.29 1.77 9.71
N LYS A 84 4.59 1.60 9.48
CA LYS A 84 5.67 2.40 10.11
C LYS A 84 6.48 3.08 9.01
N GLY A 85 6.68 4.39 9.12
CA GLY A 85 7.45 5.17 8.15
C GLY A 85 7.16 6.66 8.22
N GLU A 86 7.60 7.39 7.20
CA GLU A 86 7.35 8.82 7.03
C GLU A 86 6.08 9.06 6.18
N SER A 87 5.42 10.19 6.41
CA SER A 87 4.34 10.64 5.52
C SER A 87 4.88 11.12 4.19
N ILE A 88 4.21 10.74 3.10
CA ILE A 88 4.54 11.22 1.75
C ILE A 88 3.74 12.50 1.53
N THR A 89 4.43 13.62 1.33
CA THR A 89 3.77 14.88 0.93
C THR A 89 3.75 14.93 -0.60
N GLY A 90 2.56 15.05 -1.16
CA GLY A 90 2.35 15.10 -2.59
C GLY A 90 2.85 16.39 -3.24
N VAL A 91 2.95 16.34 -4.57
CA VAL A 91 3.17 17.50 -5.44
C VAL A 91 2.16 17.42 -6.57
N ALA A 92 1.61 18.57 -6.98
CA ALA A 92 0.54 18.64 -7.96
C ALA A 92 0.83 17.84 -9.24
N GLY A 93 0.00 16.83 -9.50
CA GLY A 93 0.08 15.96 -10.67
C GLY A 93 1.28 15.01 -10.68
N LYS A 94 2.00 14.87 -9.57
CA LYS A 94 3.19 14.02 -9.46
C LYS A 94 2.92 12.73 -8.72
N THR A 95 3.54 11.66 -9.18
CA THR A 95 3.45 10.33 -8.58
C THR A 95 4.68 10.05 -7.72
N PHE A 96 4.44 9.68 -6.48
CA PHE A 96 5.45 9.17 -5.56
C PHE A 96 5.30 7.67 -5.38
N VAL A 97 6.42 6.96 -5.27
CA VAL A 97 6.47 5.51 -5.03
C VAL A 97 7.31 5.23 -3.78
N THR A 98 6.85 4.31 -2.94
CA THR A 98 7.62 3.78 -1.83
C THR A 98 7.34 2.28 -1.64
N GLU A 99 8.21 1.63 -0.88
CA GLU A 99 8.06 0.22 -0.51
C GLU A 99 7.93 0.09 1.01
N TYR A 100 7.04 -0.81 1.41
CA TYR A 100 6.96 -1.32 2.76
C TYR A 100 7.23 -2.83 2.76
N VAL A 101 7.95 -3.31 3.78
CA VAL A 101 8.21 -4.73 4.00
C VAL A 101 7.59 -5.17 5.32
N TYR A 102 6.89 -6.29 5.31
CA TYR A 102 6.35 -6.89 6.52
C TYR A 102 7.47 -7.53 7.35
N ASP A 103 7.65 -7.08 8.59
CA ASP A 103 8.69 -7.60 9.51
C ASP A 103 8.20 -8.74 10.42
N GLY A 104 6.96 -9.20 10.24
CA GLY A 104 6.29 -10.16 11.12
C GLY A 104 5.41 -9.51 12.19
N SER A 105 5.42 -8.19 12.31
CA SER A 105 4.53 -7.42 13.21
C SER A 105 3.80 -6.29 12.47
N GLY A 106 4.44 -5.65 11.50
CA GLY A 106 3.85 -4.60 10.69
C GLY A 106 4.67 -4.30 9.44
N PHE A 107 4.17 -3.37 8.64
CA PHE A 107 4.77 -2.95 7.38
C PHE A 107 5.70 -1.76 7.60
N VAL A 108 7.00 -1.98 7.46
CA VAL A 108 8.04 -0.97 7.67
C VAL A 108 8.49 -0.41 6.33
N GLN A 109 8.46 0.92 6.20
CA GLN A 109 8.96 1.60 5.01
C GLN A 109 10.47 1.36 4.88
N THR A 110 10.91 0.82 3.75
CA THR A 110 12.32 0.44 3.55
C THR A 110 13.17 1.56 2.94
N GLY A 111 12.53 2.57 2.38
CA GLY A 111 13.20 3.73 1.81
C GLY A 111 12.27 4.92 1.62
N LYS A 112 12.85 6.13 1.53
CA LYS A 112 12.09 7.34 1.24
C LYS A 112 11.33 7.20 -0.08
N SER A 113 10.15 7.81 -0.12
CA SER A 113 9.38 7.87 -1.36
C SER A 113 10.14 8.65 -2.43
N ILE A 114 10.12 8.13 -3.65
CA ILE A 114 10.72 8.74 -4.84
C ILE A 114 9.62 9.26 -5.76
N GLN A 115 9.76 10.48 -6.25
CA GLN A 115 8.96 11.02 -7.34
C GLN A 115 9.41 10.39 -8.66
N ILE A 116 8.48 9.85 -9.46
CA ILE A 116 8.79 9.11 -10.69
C ILE A 116 8.39 9.82 -11.99
N ASP A 117 7.70 10.96 -11.91
CA ASP A 117 7.24 11.76 -13.06
C ASP A 117 7.19 13.27 -12.77
#